data_AF-A0A1C7FAF2-F1
#
_entry.id   AF-A0A1C7FAF2-F1
#
_cell.length_a   1.000
_cell.length_b   1.000
_cell.length_c   1.000
_cell.angle_alpha   90.00
_cell.angle_beta   90.00
_cell.angle_gamma   90.00
#
_symmetry.space_group_name_H-M   'P 1'
#
loop_
_entity.id
_entity.type
_entity.pdbx_description
1 polymer ?
#
loop_
_entity_poly.entity_id
_entity_poly.type
_entity_poly.pdbx_seq_one_letter_code
_entity_poly.pdbx_strand_id
1 'polypeptide(L)'
;MYSTCSMTEVKQKVTAALALDAATPVSEMSQQLALSEGAITFALPEAMLTQVDGQHAQAILEQLPAWGNVTTIVHSFGSIFETKAPFPKGKEAHGYYNLMGREGELHGHLRLDLVAHIAFVSKPFRRMESHYIGFF
;
A
#
# COMPACT_ATOMS: atom_id res chain seq x y z
N MET A 1 2.01 -15.06 3.28
CA MET A 1 2.33 -13.85 4.06
C MET A 1 3.08 -14.15 5.35
N TYR A 2 2.71 -15.19 6.10
CA TYR A 2 3.34 -15.55 7.39
C TYR A 2 4.04 -16.90 7.32
N SER A 3 5.28 -16.92 6.81
CA SER A 3 6.01 -18.18 6.54
C SER A 3 6.94 -18.61 7.68
N THR A 4 7.28 -17.71 8.61
CA THR A 4 8.29 -17.92 9.67
C THR A 4 7.79 -17.60 11.08
N CYS A 5 6.62 -16.98 11.21
CA CYS A 5 5.96 -16.65 12.48
C CYS A 5 4.45 -16.79 12.31
N SER A 6 3.72 -17.10 13.38
CA SER A 6 2.25 -17.06 13.39
C SER A 6 1.72 -15.64 13.30
N MET A 7 0.47 -15.48 12.83
CA MET A 7 -0.20 -14.18 12.79
C MET A 7 -0.26 -13.49 14.16
N THR A 8 -0.48 -14.27 15.22
CA THR A 8 -0.52 -13.76 16.60
C THR A 8 0.83 -13.17 17.03
N GLU A 9 1.94 -13.85 16.72
CA GLU A 9 3.28 -13.35 17.02
C GLU A 9 3.60 -12.08 16.23
N VAL A 10 3.19 -12.00 14.96
CA VAL A 10 3.40 -10.79 14.16
C VAL A 10 2.60 -9.62 14.73
N LYS A 11 1.33 -9.81 15.10
CA LYS A 11 0.52 -8.78 15.76
C LYS A 11 1.16 -8.28 17.05
N GLN A 12 1.72 -9.17 17.87
CA GLN A 12 2.42 -8.79 19.09
C GLN A 12 3.68 -7.95 18.79
N LYS A 13 4.50 -8.37 17.82
CA LYS A 13 5.70 -7.63 17.39
C LYS A 13 5.35 -6.24 16.86
N VAL A 14 4.32 -6.14 16.00
CA VAL A 14 3.86 -4.86 15.44
C VAL A 14 3.31 -3.95 16.53
N THR A 15 2.50 -4.48 17.45
CA THR A 15 1.97 -3.72 18.59
C THR A 15 3.09 -3.17 19.46
N ALA A 16 4.11 -3.98 19.77
CA ALA A 16 5.26 -3.55 20.55
C ALA A 16 6.07 -2.46 19.83
N ALA A 17 6.28 -2.58 18.51
CA ALA A 17 6.97 -1.56 17.72
C ALA A 17 6.21 -0.22 17.71
N LEU A 18 4.89 -0.26 17.49
CA LEU A 18 4.03 0.93 17.50
C LEU A 18 3.95 1.61 18.88
N ALA A 19 4.10 0.85 19.97
CA ALA A 19 4.16 1.41 21.32
C ALA A 19 5.45 2.20 21.58
N LEU A 20 6.55 1.87 20.89
CA LEU A 20 7.80 2.62 20.94
C LEU A 20 7.73 3.88 20.08
N ASP A 21 7.27 3.73 18.83
CA ASP A 21 7.04 4.84 17.92
C ASP A 21 5.93 4.52 16.90
N ALA A 22 4.75 5.08 17.13
CA ALA A 22 3.61 4.92 16.22
C ALA A 22 3.85 5.55 14.85
N ALA A 23 4.86 6.41 14.67
CA ALA A 23 5.18 7.08 13.41
C ALA A 23 6.20 6.32 12.54
N THR A 24 6.83 5.24 13.05
CA THR A 24 7.81 4.45 12.28
C THR A 24 7.18 3.91 10.99
N PRO A 25 7.75 4.12 9.80
CA PRO A 25 7.19 3.62 8.55
C PRO A 25 7.12 2.08 8.49
N VAL A 26 6.14 1.53 7.77
CA VAL A 26 6.02 0.07 7.58
C VAL A 26 7.26 -0.53 6.91
N SER A 27 7.85 0.19 5.95
CA SER A 27 9.09 -0.22 5.29
C SER A 27 10.27 -0.34 6.25
N GLU A 28 10.36 0.54 7.25
CA GLU A 28 11.40 0.47 8.28
C GLU A 28 11.12 -0.67 9.27
N MET A 29 9.87 -0.83 9.73
CA MET A 29 9.47 -1.97 10.56
C MET A 29 9.75 -3.31 9.86
N SER A 30 9.59 -3.38 8.53
CA SER A 30 9.91 -4.57 7.73
C SER A 30 11.35 -5.01 7.90
N GLN A 31 12.28 -4.06 7.85
CA GLN A 31 13.70 -4.32 8.06
C GLN A 31 14.01 -4.70 9.51
N GLN A 32 13.47 -3.94 10.48
CA GLN A 32 13.73 -4.16 11.91
C GLN A 32 13.21 -5.52 12.41
N LEU A 33 12.03 -5.95 11.93
CA LEU A 33 11.38 -7.17 12.36
C LEU A 33 11.70 -8.39 11.48
N ALA A 34 12.41 -8.19 10.36
CA ALA A 34 12.67 -9.19 9.33
C ALA A 34 11.38 -9.88 8.83
N LEU A 35 10.34 -9.08 8.56
CA LEU A 35 9.03 -9.51 8.06
C LEU A 35 8.69 -8.73 6.79
N SER A 36 7.83 -9.28 5.93
CA SER A 36 7.38 -8.55 4.74
C SER A 36 6.49 -7.35 5.11
N GLU A 37 6.47 -6.32 4.27
CA GLU A 37 5.60 -5.16 4.47
C GLU A 37 4.11 -5.55 4.53
N GLY A 38 3.69 -6.54 3.74
CA GLY A 38 2.34 -7.10 3.83
C GLY A 38 2.08 -7.73 5.19
N ALA A 39 2.99 -8.57 5.70
CA ALA A 39 2.84 -9.20 7.01
C ALA A 39 2.64 -8.17 8.13
N ILE A 40 3.37 -7.06 8.07
CA ILE A 40 3.27 -5.95 9.02
C ILE A 40 1.97 -5.17 8.83
N THR A 41 1.67 -4.79 7.58
CA THR A 41 0.47 -4.01 7.25
C THR A 41 -0.80 -4.69 7.72
N PHE A 42 -0.95 -5.99 7.43
CA PHE A 42 -2.14 -6.75 7.83
C PHE A 42 -2.14 -7.16 9.32
N ALA A 43 -1.08 -6.85 10.06
CA ALA A 43 -1.00 -7.01 11.50
C ALA A 43 -1.11 -5.67 12.27
N LEU A 44 -1.34 -4.56 11.57
CA LEU A 44 -1.66 -3.28 12.20
C LEU A 44 -2.95 -3.38 13.05
N PRO A 45 -3.11 -2.53 14.08
CA PRO A 45 -4.35 -2.44 14.83
C PRO A 45 -5.55 -2.18 13.92
N GLU A 46 -6.72 -2.74 14.26
CA GLU A 46 -7.95 -2.61 13.47
C GLU A 46 -8.36 -1.15 13.24
N ALA A 47 -8.07 -0.25 14.19
CA ALA A 47 -8.32 1.18 14.04
C ALA A 47 -7.45 1.86 12.96
N MET A 48 -6.35 1.23 12.53
CA MET A 48 -5.42 1.76 11.52
C MET A 48 -5.57 1.07 10.16
N LEU A 49 -6.35 0.00 10.05
CA LEU A 49 -6.38 -0.87 8.88
C LEU A 49 -7.79 -1.29 8.52
N THR A 50 -8.15 -1.13 7.25
CA THR A 50 -9.26 -1.86 6.62
C THR A 50 -8.71 -2.71 5.49
N GLN A 51 -8.89 -4.04 5.58
CA GLN A 51 -8.49 -4.99 4.55
C GLN A 51 -9.62 -5.22 3.55
N VAL A 52 -9.25 -5.26 2.26
CA VAL A 52 -10.14 -5.52 1.13
C VAL A 52 -9.51 -6.58 0.23
N ASP A 53 -10.35 -7.41 -0.40
CA ASP A 53 -9.91 -8.43 -1.35
C ASP A 53 -9.32 -7.81 -2.64
N GLY A 54 -8.27 -8.43 -3.18
CA GLY A 54 -7.58 -7.99 -4.39
C GLY A 54 -8.49 -7.88 -5.62
N GLN A 55 -9.58 -8.63 -5.69
CA GLN A 55 -10.57 -8.55 -6.78
C GLN A 55 -11.18 -7.14 -6.93
N HIS A 56 -11.11 -6.30 -5.88
CA HIS A 56 -11.63 -4.93 -5.91
C HIS A 56 -10.59 -3.90 -6.40
N ALA A 57 -9.38 -4.32 -6.77
CA ALA A 57 -8.29 -3.42 -7.17
C ALA A 57 -8.71 -2.47 -8.28
N GLN A 58 -9.27 -2.99 -9.37
CA GLN A 58 -9.72 -2.16 -10.50
C GLN A 58 -10.79 -1.15 -10.06
N ALA A 59 -11.82 -1.60 -9.35
CA ALA A 59 -12.92 -0.75 -8.91
C ALA A 59 -12.46 0.40 -7.98
N ILE A 60 -11.41 0.17 -7.19
CA ILE A 60 -10.78 1.20 -6.36
C ILE A 60 -9.99 2.16 -7.25
N LEU A 61 -9.13 1.64 -8.13
CA LEU A 61 -8.29 2.46 -9.04
C LEU A 61 -9.13 3.34 -9.97
N GLU A 62 -10.31 2.88 -10.41
CA GLU A 62 -11.22 3.63 -11.26
C GLU A 62 -11.91 4.81 -10.55
N GLN A 63 -11.92 4.85 -9.21
CA GLN A 63 -12.44 5.97 -8.42
C GLN A 63 -11.39 7.06 -8.18
N LEU A 64 -10.11 6.70 -8.12
CA LEU A 64 -9.01 7.62 -7.79
C LEU A 64 -8.89 8.85 -8.72
N PRO A 65 -9.20 8.80 -10.03
CA PRO A 65 -9.16 10.00 -10.87
C PRO A 65 -10.07 11.14 -10.39
N ALA A 66 -11.12 10.84 -9.62
CA ALA A 66 -12.03 11.84 -9.07
C ALA A 66 -11.55 12.46 -7.74
N TRP A 67 -10.49 11.91 -7.13
CA TRP A 67 -10.02 12.33 -5.80
C TRP A 67 -9.09 13.55 -5.85
N GLY A 68 -8.71 14.00 -7.04
CA GLY A 68 -7.73 15.08 -7.22
C GLY A 68 -6.30 14.56 -7.12
N ASN A 69 -5.39 15.41 -6.64
CA ASN A 69 -3.97 15.07 -6.57
C ASN A 69 -3.70 14.02 -5.48
N VAL A 70 -3.01 12.95 -5.86
CA VAL A 70 -2.48 11.95 -4.95
C VAL A 70 -0.97 11.82 -5.13
N THR A 71 -0.31 11.10 -4.22
CA THR A 71 1.08 10.69 -4.40
C THR A 71 1.11 9.18 -4.61
N THR A 72 1.38 8.73 -5.84
CA THR A 72 1.63 7.31 -6.10
C THR A 72 3.10 7.02 -5.79
N ILE A 73 3.36 6.01 -4.96
CA ILE A 73 4.69 5.62 -4.53
C ILE A 73 4.96 4.19 -5.00
N VAL A 74 6.10 3.97 -5.67
CA VAL A 74 6.57 2.64 -6.08
C VAL A 74 7.90 2.36 -5.40
N HIS A 75 7.97 1.24 -4.68
CA HIS A 75 9.20 0.70 -4.12
C HIS A 75 9.77 -0.34 -5.07
N SER A 76 11.06 -0.22 -5.42
CA SER A 76 11.75 -1.19 -6.27
C SER A 76 13.22 -1.30 -5.86
N PHE A 77 13.63 -2.46 -5.34
CA PHE A 77 15.01 -2.74 -4.89
C PHE A 77 15.60 -1.64 -3.98
N GLY A 78 14.80 -1.11 -3.05
CA GLY A 78 15.21 -0.03 -2.12
C GLY A 78 15.18 1.38 -2.72
N SER A 79 14.90 1.52 -4.02
CA SER A 79 14.59 2.81 -4.65
C SER A 79 13.12 3.16 -4.46
N ILE A 80 12.84 4.44 -4.25
CA ILE A 80 11.49 4.99 -4.06
C ILE A 80 11.22 5.98 -5.20
N PHE A 81 10.13 5.74 -5.93
CA PHE A 81 9.67 6.62 -7.00
C PHE A 81 8.34 7.23 -6.58
N GLU A 82 8.25 8.56 -6.64
CA GLU A 82 7.03 9.29 -6.28
C GLU A 82 6.50 10.05 -7.50
N THR A 83 5.20 9.92 -7.77
CA THR A 83 4.50 10.74 -8.75
C THR A 83 3.38 11.51 -8.03
N LYS A 84 3.48 12.84 -8.04
CA LYS A 84 2.51 13.76 -7.41
C LYS A 84 1.62 14.36 -8.49
N ALA A 85 0.50 13.70 -8.76
CA ALA A 85 -0.44 14.06 -9.81
C ALA A 85 -1.81 13.40 -9.52
N PRO A 86 -2.88 13.77 -10.22
CA PRO A 86 -4.09 12.97 -10.24
C PRO A 86 -3.79 11.53 -10.70
N PHE A 87 -4.45 10.55 -10.10
CA PHE A 87 -4.32 9.18 -10.59
C PHE A 87 -4.97 9.07 -11.97
N PRO A 88 -4.29 8.51 -12.97
CA PRO A 88 -4.80 8.46 -14.34
C PRO A 88 -5.98 7.50 -14.45
N LYS A 89 -6.87 7.76 -15.42
CA LYS A 89 -7.85 6.74 -15.84
C LYS A 89 -7.11 5.53 -16.41
N GLY A 90 -7.74 4.36 -16.38
CA GLY A 90 -7.18 3.18 -17.03
C GLY A 90 -8.21 2.31 -17.71
N LYS A 91 -7.69 1.31 -18.42
CA LYS A 91 -8.50 0.32 -19.13
C LYS A 91 -7.78 -1.03 -19.18
N GLU A 92 -8.53 -2.09 -18.94
CA GLU A 92 -8.02 -3.44 -19.14
C GLU A 92 -7.81 -3.76 -20.61
N ALA A 93 -6.61 -4.22 -20.95
CA ALA A 93 -6.27 -4.80 -22.25
C ALA A 93 -4.99 -5.63 -22.12
N HIS A 94 -4.92 -6.74 -22.86
CA HIS A 94 -3.75 -7.62 -22.94
C HIS A 94 -3.24 -8.15 -21.58
N GLY A 95 -4.13 -8.36 -20.60
CA GLY A 95 -3.77 -8.87 -19.27
C GLY A 95 -3.20 -7.81 -18.30
N TYR A 96 -3.35 -6.53 -18.62
CA TYR A 96 -2.96 -5.42 -17.75
C TYR A 96 -4.10 -4.42 -17.61
N TYR A 97 -4.13 -3.72 -16.47
CA TYR A 97 -4.82 -2.44 -16.35
C TYR A 97 -3.86 -1.33 -16.81
N ASN A 98 -4.14 -0.78 -17.99
CA ASN A 98 -3.27 0.19 -18.67
C ASN A 98 -3.64 1.60 -18.21
N LEU A 99 -2.67 2.33 -17.66
CA LEU A 99 -2.84 3.71 -17.22
C LEU A 99 -2.74 4.65 -18.41
N MET A 100 -3.80 5.41 -18.63
CA MET A 100 -3.96 6.37 -19.74
C MET A 100 -3.64 7.78 -19.24
N GLY A 101 -2.43 7.94 -18.72
CA GLY A 101 -1.95 9.21 -18.19
C GLY A 101 -1.92 10.31 -19.24
N ARG A 102 -2.07 11.55 -18.77
CA ARG A 102 -1.76 12.77 -19.52
C ARG A 102 -0.36 13.25 -19.17
N GLU A 103 0.14 14.26 -19.89
CA GLU A 103 1.41 14.88 -19.55
C GLU A 103 1.47 15.29 -18.07
N GLY A 104 2.51 14.85 -17.36
CA GLY A 104 2.68 15.07 -15.93
C GLY A 104 1.97 14.05 -15.01
N GLU A 105 1.11 13.19 -15.55
CA GLU A 105 0.48 12.08 -14.80
C GLU A 105 1.29 10.78 -14.91
N LEU A 106 0.95 9.84 -14.03
CA LEU A 106 1.54 8.51 -14.06
C LEU A 106 1.16 7.78 -15.34
N HIS A 107 2.13 7.11 -15.96
CA HIS A 107 1.92 6.18 -17.06
C HIS A 107 2.42 4.80 -16.65
N GLY A 108 1.83 3.74 -17.20
CA GLY A 108 2.29 2.38 -16.94
C GLY A 108 1.21 1.33 -17.12
N HIS A 109 1.57 0.11 -16.71
CA HIS A 109 0.74 -1.08 -16.84
C HIS A 109 0.74 -1.83 -15.52
N LEU A 110 -0.44 -2.07 -14.95
CA LEU A 110 -0.59 -2.73 -13.66
C LEU A 110 -1.06 -4.18 -13.87
N ARG A 111 -0.40 -5.12 -13.19
CA ARG A 111 -0.79 -6.54 -13.12
C ARG A 111 -1.73 -6.74 -11.94
N LEU A 112 -2.99 -6.36 -12.12
CA LEU A 112 -4.00 -6.44 -11.05
C LEU A 112 -4.28 -7.89 -10.63
N ASP A 113 -4.05 -8.85 -11.52
CA ASP A 113 -4.13 -10.29 -11.25
C ASP A 113 -3.12 -10.78 -10.21
N LEU A 114 -2.05 -10.02 -9.98
CA LEU A 114 -1.06 -10.30 -8.93
C LEU A 114 -1.37 -9.63 -7.60
N VAL A 115 -2.38 -8.75 -7.54
CA VAL A 115 -2.84 -8.11 -6.32
C VAL A 115 -3.82 -9.05 -5.63
N ALA A 116 -3.37 -9.69 -4.55
CA ALA A 116 -4.20 -10.58 -3.74
C ALA A 116 -4.92 -9.82 -2.61
N HIS A 117 -4.32 -8.75 -2.11
CA HIS A 117 -4.85 -8.02 -0.96
C HIS A 117 -4.67 -6.51 -1.10
N ILE A 118 -5.63 -5.77 -0.57
CA ILE A 118 -5.62 -4.31 -0.52
C ILE A 118 -5.80 -3.87 0.92
N ALA A 119 -5.05 -2.84 1.32
CA ALA A 119 -5.10 -2.27 2.66
C ALA A 119 -5.35 -0.77 2.57
N PHE A 120 -6.44 -0.30 3.16
CA PHE A 120 -6.62 1.11 3.48
C PHE A 120 -6.00 1.35 4.86
N VAL A 121 -4.96 2.18 4.91
CA VAL A 121 -4.17 2.39 6.11
C VAL A 121 -4.28 3.84 6.56
N SER A 122 -4.60 4.03 7.84
CA SER A 122 -4.60 5.32 8.54
C SER A 122 -3.57 5.26 9.65
N LYS A 123 -2.37 5.77 9.39
CA LYS A 123 -1.24 5.69 10.32
C LYS A 123 -0.38 6.94 10.18
N PRO A 124 0.08 7.55 11.30
CA PRO A 124 0.99 8.67 11.22
C PRO A 124 2.27 8.34 10.45
N PHE A 125 2.69 9.28 9.60
CA PHE A 125 3.98 9.24 8.91
C PHE A 125 4.80 10.46 9.33
N ARG A 126 5.95 10.23 9.97
CA ARG A 126 6.79 11.32 10.53
C ARG A 126 5.99 12.32 11.38
N ARG A 127 5.09 11.80 12.21
CA ARG A 127 4.19 12.54 13.13
C ARG A 127 3.11 13.40 12.45
N MET A 128 2.92 13.27 11.15
CA MET A 128 1.81 13.87 10.43
C MET A 128 0.73 12.83 10.19
N GLU A 129 -0.53 13.28 10.19
CA GLU A 129 -1.66 12.46 9.72
C GLU A 129 -1.39 12.01 8.28
N SER A 130 -1.62 10.72 8.01
CA SER A 130 -1.34 10.12 6.72
C SER A 130 -2.27 8.93 6.47
N HIS A 131 -2.74 8.84 5.23
CA HIS A 131 -3.58 7.77 4.73
C HIS A 131 -3.04 7.27 3.40
N TYR A 132 -3.07 5.97 3.19
CA TYR A 132 -2.68 5.38 1.91
C TYR A 132 -3.44 4.10 1.62
N ILE A 133 -3.43 3.71 0.34
CA ILE A 133 -3.94 2.43 -0.14
C ILE A 133 -2.72 1.59 -0.54
N GLY A 134 -2.50 0.47 0.14
CA GLY A 134 -1.47 -0.51 -0.20
C GLY A 134 -2.06 -1.63 -1.05
N PHE A 135 -1.35 -2.03 -2.11
CA PHE A 135 -1.71 -3.14 -3.00
C PHE A 135 -0.62 -4.22 -2.87
N PHE A 136 -1.00 -5.44 -2.50
CA PHE A 136 -0.10 -6.54 -2.14
C PHE A 136 -0.42 -7.84 -2.87
#